data_AF-A0A539E146-F1
#
_entry.id   AF-A0A539E146-F1
#
_cell.length_a   1.000
_cell.length_b   1.000
_cell.length_c   1.000
_cell.angle_alpha   90.00
_cell.angle_beta   90.00
_cell.angle_gamma   90.00
#
_symmetry.space_group_name_H-M   'P 1'
#
loop_
_entity.id
_entity.type
_entity.pdbx_description
1 polymer ?
#
loop_
_entity_poly.entity_id
_entity_poly.type
_entity_poly.pdbx_seq_one_letter_code
_entity_poly.pdbx_strand_id
1 'polypeptide(L)'
;MSRPAATRDDEHELRHVMVVGGTVAEWGELSDEQWSGRVAALGSLSARAGARWLTLRPFERGAGADSARPVHHGVADQEGCTVVVDPTPDGRERLVVALRKLAESDQLSEPAVAAALLAPAATEPDLILVLGPDDRLPSSLVWELAYSELVYASVAWAELGPEHLAAAFDAFRQRHRRFGGLD
;
A
#
# COMPACT_ATOMS: atom_id res chain seq x y z
N MET A 1 25.04 -10.70 -9.62
CA MET A 1 25.58 -9.37 -9.27
C MET A 1 25.14 -9.06 -7.85
N SER A 2 26.09 -8.95 -6.91
CA SER A 2 25.77 -8.65 -5.50
C SER A 2 25.22 -7.24 -5.36
N ARG A 3 24.07 -7.12 -4.71
CA ARG A 3 23.46 -5.85 -4.29
C ARG A 3 24.48 -5.10 -3.42
N PRO A 4 24.75 -3.80 -3.62
CA PRO A 4 25.48 -3.03 -2.62
C PRO A 4 24.70 -3.13 -1.31
N ALA A 5 25.40 -3.41 -0.20
CA ALA A 5 24.79 -3.44 1.12
C ALA A 5 24.22 -2.04 1.39
N ALA A 6 22.90 -1.94 1.55
CA ALA A 6 22.26 -0.73 2.02
C ALA A 6 22.89 -0.36 3.37
N THR A 7 23.15 0.92 3.59
CA THR A 7 23.68 1.33 4.90
C THR A 7 22.63 1.04 5.97
N ARG A 8 23.04 0.76 7.21
CA ARG A 8 22.11 0.44 8.30
C ARG A 8 21.08 1.56 8.57
N ASP A 9 21.30 2.78 8.10
CA ASP A 9 20.31 3.88 8.16
C ASP A 9 19.25 3.80 7.04
N ASP A 10 19.60 3.28 5.84
CA ASP A 10 18.68 3.19 4.68
C ASP A 10 17.56 2.12 4.85
N GLU A 11 17.74 1.18 5.78
CA GLU A 11 16.76 0.11 6.06
C GLU A 11 15.60 0.59 6.96
N HIS A 12 15.68 1.81 7.50
CA HIS A 12 14.76 2.31 8.53
C HIS A 12 14.03 3.60 8.15
N GLU A 13 14.19 4.05 6.89
CA GLU A 13 13.45 5.19 6.36
C GLU A 13 12.11 4.71 5.77
N LEU A 14 11.02 5.39 6.12
CA LEU A 14 9.71 5.13 5.55
C LEU A 14 9.69 5.59 4.09
N ARG A 15 9.83 4.67 3.13
CA ARG A 15 9.90 4.99 1.69
C ARG A 15 8.62 4.65 0.96
N HIS A 16 7.97 3.54 1.31
CA HIS A 16 6.74 3.09 0.69
C HIS A 16 5.70 2.74 1.75
N VAL A 17 4.61 3.51 1.75
CA VAL A 17 3.41 3.29 2.56
C VAL A 17 2.35 2.62 1.71
N MET A 18 1.68 1.61 2.23
CA MET A 18 0.47 1.07 1.62
C MET A 18 -0.71 1.26 2.57
N VAL A 19 -1.81 1.81 2.08
CA VAL A 19 -3.08 1.91 2.82
C VAL A 19 -4.07 0.95 2.21
N VAL A 20 -4.60 0.05 3.03
CA VAL A 20 -5.51 -1.00 2.62
C VAL A 20 -6.81 -0.87 3.39
N GLY A 21 -7.90 -0.53 2.70
CA GLY A 21 -9.16 -0.23 3.38
C GLY A 21 -10.35 -0.07 2.45
N GLY A 22 -11.52 -0.36 3.00
CA GLY A 22 -12.79 -0.32 2.26
C GLY A 22 -12.93 -1.43 1.23
N THR A 23 -14.08 -1.46 0.57
CA THR A 23 -14.43 -2.38 -0.49
C THR A 23 -14.41 -1.66 -1.84
N VAL A 24 -14.45 -2.43 -2.94
CA VAL A 24 -14.58 -1.84 -4.29
C VAL A 24 -15.86 -0.99 -4.39
N ALA A 25 -16.94 -1.40 -3.71
CA ALA A 25 -18.18 -0.64 -3.66
C ALA A 25 -18.02 0.71 -2.95
N GLU A 26 -17.44 0.73 -1.74
CA GLU A 26 -17.19 1.97 -0.98
C GLU A 26 -16.25 2.93 -1.72
N TRP A 27 -15.30 2.40 -2.49
CA TRP A 27 -14.46 3.22 -3.36
C TRP A 27 -15.26 3.86 -4.50
N GLY A 28 -16.21 3.11 -5.08
CA GLY A 28 -17.10 3.57 -6.14
C GLY A 28 -18.13 4.61 -5.70
N GLU A 29 -18.42 4.73 -4.39
CA GLU A 29 -19.34 5.72 -3.83
C GLU A 29 -18.79 7.16 -3.88
N LEU A 30 -17.46 7.31 -3.88
CA LEU A 30 -16.82 8.61 -4.00
C LEU A 30 -16.96 9.15 -5.42
N SER A 31 -17.29 10.44 -5.57
CA SER A 31 -17.21 11.14 -6.85
C SER A 31 -15.75 11.27 -7.32
N ASP A 32 -15.52 11.61 -8.59
CA ASP A 32 -14.15 11.86 -9.10
C ASP A 32 -13.43 12.97 -8.34
N GLU A 33 -14.14 14.02 -7.95
CA GLU A 33 -13.60 15.12 -7.15
C GLU A 33 -13.23 14.66 -5.73
N GLN A 34 -14.12 13.90 -5.07
CA GLN A 34 -13.86 13.35 -3.74
C GLN A 34 -12.69 12.36 -3.77
N TRP A 35 -12.62 11.51 -4.81
CA TRP A 35 -11.53 10.56 -5.01
C TRP A 35 -10.19 11.29 -5.19
N SER A 36 -10.16 12.27 -6.09
CA SER A 36 -8.96 13.08 -6.37
C SER A 36 -8.50 13.84 -5.13
N GLY A 37 -9.43 14.45 -4.39
CA GLY A 37 -9.12 15.13 -3.12
C GLY A 37 -8.55 14.18 -2.06
N ARG A 38 -9.08 12.95 -1.96
CA ARG A 38 -8.56 11.93 -1.05
C ARG A 38 -7.16 11.46 -1.44
N VAL A 39 -6.92 11.16 -2.72
CA VAL A 39 -5.60 10.80 -3.24
C VAL A 39 -4.57 11.89 -2.95
N ALA A 40 -4.93 13.16 -3.18
CA ALA A 40 -4.07 14.29 -2.90
C ALA A 40 -3.76 14.42 -1.40
N ALA A 41 -4.79 14.37 -0.54
CA ALA A 41 -4.62 14.51 0.91
C ALA A 41 -3.72 13.42 1.50
N LEU A 42 -3.95 12.15 1.15
CA LEU A 42 -3.15 11.02 1.62
C LEU A 42 -1.72 11.05 1.06
N GLY A 43 -1.57 11.46 -0.20
CA GLY A 43 -0.27 11.67 -0.84
C GLY A 43 0.57 12.73 -0.12
N SER A 44 0.03 13.93 0.09
CA SER A 44 0.72 15.00 0.84
C SER A 44 1.06 14.59 2.27
N LEU A 45 0.19 13.84 2.96
CA LEU A 45 0.49 13.32 4.30
C LEU A 45 1.68 12.35 4.29
N SER A 46 1.73 11.46 3.31
CA SER A 46 2.78 10.46 3.16
C SER A 46 4.11 11.12 2.75
N ALA A 47 4.07 12.08 1.82
CA ALA A 47 5.22 12.90 1.42
C ALA A 47 5.85 13.61 2.63
N ARG A 48 5.03 14.27 3.46
CA ARG A 48 5.51 14.94 4.70
C ARG A 48 6.11 13.97 5.72
N ALA A 49 5.75 12.70 5.67
CA ALA A 49 6.30 11.67 6.55
C ALA A 49 7.62 11.07 6.02
N GLY A 50 8.05 11.44 4.82
CA GLY A 50 9.26 10.95 4.15
C GLY A 50 9.01 9.89 3.06
N ALA A 51 7.76 9.46 2.89
CA ALA A 51 7.44 8.42 1.91
C ALA A 51 7.56 8.95 0.48
N ARG A 52 8.23 8.19 -0.38
CA ARG A 52 8.30 8.41 -1.82
C ARG A 52 7.16 7.73 -2.57
N TRP A 53 6.58 6.70 -1.98
CA TRP A 53 5.50 5.92 -2.58
C TRP A 53 4.35 5.76 -1.60
N LEU A 54 3.14 5.96 -2.10
CA LEU A 54 1.90 5.60 -1.41
C LEU A 54 1.11 4.68 -2.33
N THR A 55 0.75 3.48 -1.88
CA THR A 55 -0.18 2.62 -2.62
C THR A 55 -1.50 2.52 -1.88
N LEU A 56 -2.62 2.78 -2.57
CA LEU A 56 -3.97 2.57 -2.06
C LEU A 56 -4.53 1.27 -2.64
N ARG A 57 -5.08 0.41 -1.79
CA ARG A 57 -5.80 -0.80 -2.19
C ARG A 57 -7.09 -1.01 -1.40
N PRO A 58 -8.13 -1.59 -2.03
CA PRO A 58 -9.30 -2.03 -1.27
C PRO A 58 -8.88 -3.19 -0.36
N PHE A 59 -9.57 -3.35 0.76
CA PHE A 59 -9.41 -4.49 1.67
C PHE A 59 -9.84 -5.79 0.99
N GLU A 60 -10.99 -5.76 0.33
CA GLU A 60 -11.59 -6.88 -0.36
C GLU A 60 -12.54 -6.41 -1.48
N ARG A 61 -13.09 -7.35 -2.24
CA ARG A 61 -14.09 -7.03 -3.28
C ARG A 61 -15.34 -6.40 -2.66
N GLY A 62 -15.86 -7.03 -1.62
CA GLY A 62 -17.08 -6.61 -0.91
C GLY A 62 -18.36 -6.91 -1.69
N ALA A 63 -19.50 -6.76 -1.01
CA ALA A 63 -20.82 -6.83 -1.64
C ALA A 63 -21.06 -5.59 -2.53
N GLY A 64 -21.80 -5.75 -3.63
CA GLY A 64 -22.14 -4.63 -4.51
C GLY A 64 -21.03 -4.19 -5.48
N ALA A 65 -19.86 -4.84 -5.46
CA ALA A 65 -18.74 -4.51 -6.34
C ALA A 65 -19.10 -4.55 -7.84
N ASP A 66 -19.95 -5.49 -8.26
CA ASP A 66 -20.33 -5.65 -9.68
C ASP A 66 -21.22 -4.51 -10.18
N SER A 67 -21.91 -3.81 -9.27
CA SER A 67 -22.76 -2.64 -9.55
C SER A 67 -22.07 -1.31 -9.23
N ALA A 68 -20.87 -1.35 -8.64
CA ALA A 68 -20.16 -0.16 -8.22
C ALA A 68 -19.63 0.62 -9.43
N ARG A 69 -19.49 1.93 -9.26
CA ARG A 69 -18.74 2.75 -10.21
C ARG A 69 -17.29 2.24 -10.26
N PRO A 70 -16.72 1.97 -11.45
CA PRO A 70 -15.36 1.48 -11.55
C PRO A 70 -14.37 2.56 -11.09
N VAL A 71 -13.54 2.21 -10.11
CA VAL A 71 -12.31 2.95 -9.83
C VAL A 71 -11.21 2.34 -10.68
N HIS A 72 -10.50 3.18 -11.42
CA HIS A 72 -9.44 2.74 -12.32
C HIS A 72 -8.07 2.80 -11.64
N HIS A 73 -7.16 1.96 -12.12
CA HIS A 73 -5.76 2.09 -11.75
C HIS A 73 -5.26 3.48 -12.13
N GLY A 74 -4.57 4.16 -11.21
CA GLY A 74 -4.12 5.53 -11.39
C GLY A 74 -2.78 5.78 -10.71
N VAL A 75 -2.05 6.74 -11.25
CA VAL A 75 -0.78 7.22 -10.67
C VAL A 75 -0.84 8.73 -10.62
N ALA A 76 -0.56 9.32 -9.46
CA ALA A 76 -0.47 10.75 -9.27
C ALA A 76 0.80 11.10 -8.49
N ASP A 77 1.42 12.25 -8.76
CA ASP A 77 2.48 12.78 -7.90
C ASP A 77 1.86 13.78 -6.91
N GLN A 78 2.22 13.65 -5.63
CA GLN A 78 1.82 14.56 -4.56
C GLN A 78 3.06 14.95 -3.77
N GLU A 79 3.58 16.15 -4.04
CA GLU A 79 4.73 16.72 -3.33
C GLU A 79 5.97 15.78 -3.34
N GLY A 80 6.19 15.06 -4.44
CA GLY A 80 7.28 14.08 -4.56
C GLY A 80 6.99 12.68 -4.03
N CYS A 81 5.80 12.45 -3.45
CA CYS A 81 5.27 11.12 -3.18
C CYS A 81 4.41 10.68 -4.37
N THR A 82 4.82 9.61 -5.06
CA THR A 82 3.99 9.00 -6.10
C THR A 82 2.92 8.13 -5.46
N VAL A 83 1.66 8.50 -5.66
CA VAL A 83 0.48 7.78 -5.21
C VAL A 83 -0.01 6.84 -6.31
N VAL A 84 -0.08 5.55 -5.99
CA VAL A 84 -0.58 4.48 -6.83
C VAL A 84 -1.95 4.06 -6.31
N VAL A 85 -2.95 4.07 -7.17
CA VAL A 85 -4.28 3.50 -6.91
C VAL A 85 -4.36 2.17 -7.62
N ASP A 86 -4.47 1.09 -6.87
CA ASP A 86 -4.67 -0.25 -7.41
C ASP A 86 -6.04 -0.79 -6.93
N PRO A 87 -7.08 -0.79 -7.78
CA PRO A 87 -8.42 -1.19 -7.40
C PRO A 87 -8.60 -2.72 -7.36
N THR A 88 -7.55 -3.51 -7.59
CA THR A 88 -7.64 -4.98 -7.67
C THR A 88 -7.89 -5.58 -6.28
N PRO A 89 -9.05 -6.22 -6.03
CA PRO A 89 -9.44 -6.66 -4.69
C PRO A 89 -8.89 -8.03 -4.28
N ASP A 90 -8.31 -8.78 -5.21
CA ASP A 90 -7.77 -10.12 -4.98
C ASP A 90 -6.27 -10.16 -5.32
N GLY A 91 -5.45 -10.31 -4.28
CA GLY A 91 -4.00 -10.39 -4.42
C GLY A 91 -3.51 -11.67 -5.08
N ARG A 92 -4.29 -12.77 -5.00
CA ARG A 92 -3.95 -14.04 -5.68
C ARG A 92 -4.22 -13.93 -7.17
N GLU A 93 -5.33 -13.31 -7.57
CA GLU A 93 -5.60 -13.01 -8.98
C GLU A 93 -4.47 -12.16 -9.56
N ARG A 94 -4.09 -11.08 -8.87
CA ARG A 94 -3.00 -10.17 -9.27
C ARG A 94 -1.66 -10.90 -9.41
N LEU A 95 -1.36 -11.82 -8.50
CA LEU A 95 -0.19 -12.70 -8.58
C LEU A 95 -0.25 -13.63 -9.81
N VAL A 96 -1.36 -14.31 -10.05
CA VAL A 96 -1.52 -15.20 -11.22
C VAL A 96 -1.35 -14.43 -12.53
N VAL A 97 -1.93 -13.23 -12.63
CA VAL A 97 -1.81 -12.37 -13.82
C VAL A 97 -0.34 -11.97 -14.04
N ALA A 98 0.36 -11.53 -12.99
CA ALA A 98 1.77 -11.17 -13.07
C ALA A 98 2.64 -12.36 -13.51
N LEU A 99 2.44 -13.53 -12.90
CA LEU A 99 3.21 -14.75 -13.20
C LEU A 99 3.01 -15.21 -14.65
N ARG A 100 1.77 -15.18 -15.17
CA ARG A 100 1.48 -15.53 -16.57
C ARG A 100 2.24 -14.61 -17.54
N LYS A 101 2.18 -13.30 -17.30
CA LYS A 101 2.86 -12.31 -18.14
C LYS A 101 4.39 -12.49 -18.13
N LEU A 102 4.97 -12.78 -16.97
CA LEU A 102 6.42 -12.98 -16.82
C LEU A 102 6.89 -14.32 -17.39
N ALA A 103 6.05 -15.36 -17.34
CA ALA A 103 6.34 -16.65 -17.95
C ALA A 103 6.37 -16.56 -19.48
N GLU A 104 5.50 -15.76 -20.09
CA GLU A 104 5.51 -15.51 -21.54
C GLU A 104 6.79 -14.84 -22.02
N SER A 105 7.45 -14.04 -21.17
CA SER A 105 8.71 -13.38 -21.48
C SER A 105 9.96 -14.14 -21.02
N ASP A 106 9.82 -15.30 -20.36
CA ASP A 106 10.91 -16.06 -19.73
C ASP A 106 11.76 -15.21 -18.75
N GLN A 107 11.12 -14.26 -18.07
CA GLN A 107 11.77 -13.33 -17.11
C GLN A 107 11.38 -13.62 -15.66
N LEU A 108 10.98 -14.85 -15.37
CA LEU A 108 10.45 -15.20 -14.05
C LEU A 108 11.56 -15.18 -12.99
N SER A 109 11.46 -14.25 -12.05
CA SER A 109 12.34 -14.12 -10.89
C SER A 109 11.61 -13.36 -9.77
N GLU A 110 12.04 -13.52 -8.51
CA GLU A 110 11.42 -12.78 -7.39
C GLU A 110 11.42 -11.26 -7.61
N PRO A 111 12.51 -10.60 -8.07
CA PRO A 111 12.49 -9.16 -8.33
C PRO A 111 11.54 -8.78 -9.47
N ALA A 112 11.41 -9.63 -10.50
CA ALA A 112 10.48 -9.37 -11.60
C ALA A 112 9.02 -9.48 -11.15
N VAL A 113 8.71 -10.46 -10.28
CA VAL A 113 7.37 -10.61 -9.69
C VAL A 113 7.05 -9.42 -8.79
N ALA A 114 7.96 -9.03 -7.90
CA ALA A 114 7.79 -7.86 -7.04
C ALA A 114 7.54 -6.59 -7.87
N ALA A 115 8.36 -6.33 -8.89
CA ALA A 115 8.19 -5.20 -9.79
C ALA A 115 6.84 -5.23 -10.53
N ALA A 116 6.39 -6.40 -11.01
CA ALA A 116 5.11 -6.52 -11.70
C ALA A 116 3.90 -6.27 -10.78
N LEU A 117 4.01 -6.58 -9.49
CA LEU A 117 2.93 -6.43 -8.51
C LEU A 117 2.84 -5.03 -7.88
N LEU A 118 3.95 -4.29 -7.88
CA LEU A 118 4.10 -3.03 -7.16
C LEU A 118 4.32 -1.83 -8.07
N ALA A 119 4.58 -2.04 -9.37
CA ALA A 119 4.82 -0.95 -10.30
C ALA A 119 3.72 0.12 -10.24
N PRO A 120 4.09 1.42 -10.32
CA PRO A 120 5.44 1.94 -10.54
C PRO A 120 6.33 2.03 -9.29
N ALA A 121 5.87 1.62 -8.11
CA ALA A 121 6.69 1.70 -6.90
C ALA A 121 7.96 0.84 -7.06
N ALA A 122 9.11 1.47 -6.76
CA ALA A 122 10.42 0.85 -6.96
C ALA A 122 10.85 -0.07 -5.81
N THR A 123 10.10 -0.07 -4.71
CA THR A 123 10.41 -0.82 -3.48
C THR A 123 9.15 -1.47 -2.93
N GLU A 124 9.31 -2.56 -2.17
CA GLU A 124 8.23 -3.13 -1.37
C GLU A 124 7.76 -2.14 -0.30
N PRO A 125 6.50 -2.22 0.17
CA PRO A 125 6.03 -1.37 1.26
C PRO A 125 6.82 -1.64 2.54
N ASP A 126 7.29 -0.57 3.19
CA ASP A 126 7.89 -0.69 4.52
C ASP A 126 6.78 -0.80 5.58
N LEU A 127 5.66 -0.08 5.36
CA LEU A 127 4.49 -0.04 6.23
C LEU A 127 3.20 -0.30 5.44
N ILE A 128 2.37 -1.19 5.96
CA ILE A 128 0.99 -1.41 5.51
C ILE A 128 0.04 -1.00 6.64
N LEU A 129 -0.71 0.08 6.42
CA LEU A 129 -1.83 0.48 7.26
C LEU A 129 -3.10 -0.23 6.78
N VAL A 130 -3.61 -1.15 7.60
CA VAL A 130 -4.84 -1.90 7.35
C VAL A 130 -5.98 -1.24 8.13
N LEU A 131 -7.03 -0.84 7.41
CA LEU A 131 -8.23 -0.25 8.01
C LEU A 131 -9.33 -1.30 8.20
N GLY A 132 -10.07 -1.16 9.29
CA GLY A 132 -11.20 -2.02 9.63
C GLY A 132 -10.84 -3.06 10.70
N PRO A 133 -11.52 -4.22 10.73
CA PRO A 133 -11.28 -5.24 11.75
C PRO A 133 -9.90 -5.89 11.58
N ASP A 134 -9.25 -6.18 12.71
CA ASP A 134 -7.92 -6.79 12.80
C ASP A 134 -7.95 -8.32 12.95
N ASP A 135 -9.14 -8.92 12.81
CA ASP A 135 -9.37 -10.36 12.94
C ASP A 135 -9.07 -11.15 11.65
N ARG A 136 -8.83 -10.46 10.54
CA ARG A 136 -8.50 -11.08 9.24
C ARG A 136 -7.57 -10.21 8.39
N LEU A 137 -6.81 -10.88 7.53
CA LEU A 137 -5.96 -10.21 6.54
C LEU A 137 -6.80 -9.76 5.32
N PRO A 138 -6.46 -8.62 4.68
CA PRO A 138 -7.08 -8.20 3.43
C PRO A 138 -6.89 -9.23 2.31
N SER A 139 -7.93 -9.52 1.53
CA SER A 139 -7.82 -10.45 0.38
C SER A 139 -6.97 -9.88 -0.75
N SER A 140 -6.78 -8.56 -0.76
CA SER A 140 -5.97 -7.85 -1.76
C SER A 140 -4.46 -8.00 -1.54
N LEU A 141 -4.02 -8.55 -0.40
CA LEU A 141 -2.60 -8.70 -0.06
C LEU A 141 -2.14 -10.16 -0.11
N VAL A 142 -1.00 -10.41 -0.73
CA VAL A 142 -0.36 -11.74 -0.75
C VAL A 142 1.16 -11.60 -0.68
N TRP A 143 1.76 -11.06 -1.75
CA TRP A 143 3.22 -10.90 -1.86
C TRP A 143 3.74 -9.87 -0.85
N GLU A 144 2.96 -8.81 -0.66
CA GLU A 144 3.32 -7.65 0.15
C GLU A 144 3.43 -7.95 1.65
N LEU A 145 2.87 -9.07 2.10
CA LEU A 145 2.88 -9.46 3.51
C LEU A 145 4.23 -10.06 3.96
N ALA A 146 5.14 -10.36 3.03
CA ALA A 146 6.36 -11.11 3.34
C ALA A 146 7.28 -10.38 4.33
N TYR A 147 7.45 -9.06 4.17
CA TYR A 147 8.44 -8.28 4.93
C TYR A 147 7.92 -6.94 5.48
N SER A 148 6.70 -6.54 5.12
CA SER A 148 6.15 -5.24 5.52
C SER A 148 5.71 -5.22 6.97
N GLU A 149 5.89 -4.10 7.65
CA GLU A 149 5.25 -3.90 8.95
C GLU A 149 3.74 -3.66 8.80
N LEU A 150 2.94 -4.34 9.62
CA LEU A 150 1.49 -4.15 9.66
C LEU A 150 1.11 -3.25 10.85
N VAL A 151 0.30 -2.23 10.56
CA VAL A 151 -0.42 -1.44 11.55
C VAL A 151 -1.90 -1.51 11.24
N TYR A 152 -2.70 -1.84 12.25
CA TYR A 152 -4.16 -1.89 12.13
C TYR A 152 -4.77 -0.65 12.74
N ALA A 153 -5.75 -0.07 12.06
CA ALA A 153 -6.59 0.99 12.59
C ALA A 153 -8.06 0.59 12.47
N SER A 154 -8.74 0.48 13.60
CA SER A 154 -10.16 0.15 13.70
C SER A 154 -11.05 1.35 13.31
N VAL A 155 -10.87 1.84 12.08
CA VAL A 155 -11.59 2.96 11.48
C VAL A 155 -12.13 2.53 10.12
N ALA A 156 -13.32 3.02 9.74
CA ALA A 156 -13.87 2.73 8.42
C ALA A 156 -13.10 3.49 7.32
N TRP A 157 -13.18 3.03 6.06
CA TRP A 157 -12.56 3.72 4.92
C TRP A 157 -12.99 5.18 4.81
N ALA A 158 -14.29 5.45 4.96
CA ALA A 158 -14.85 6.80 4.89
C ALA A 158 -14.27 7.74 5.98
N GLU A 159 -13.92 7.18 7.13
CA GLU A 159 -13.45 7.89 8.31
C GLU A 159 -11.91 8.04 8.38
N LEU A 160 -11.16 7.41 7.46
CA LEU A 160 -9.71 7.57 7.37
C LEU A 160 -9.33 9.06 7.27
N GLY A 161 -8.59 9.53 8.28
CA GLY A 161 -8.13 10.90 8.39
C GLY A 161 -6.62 11.03 8.68
N PRO A 162 -6.09 12.26 8.69
CA PRO A 162 -4.67 12.55 8.92
C PRO A 162 -4.10 11.93 10.20
N GLU A 163 -4.87 11.95 11.28
CA GLU A 163 -4.51 11.41 12.58
C GLU A 163 -4.24 9.91 12.56
N HIS A 164 -4.96 9.16 11.72
CA HIS A 164 -4.80 7.71 11.57
C HIS A 164 -3.49 7.37 10.87
N LEU A 165 -3.14 8.10 9.79
CA LEU A 165 -1.85 7.96 9.12
C LEU A 165 -0.69 8.36 10.04
N ALA A 166 -0.83 9.48 10.76
CA ALA A 166 0.19 9.94 11.70
C ALA A 166 0.46 8.89 12.79
N ALA A 167 -0.60 8.31 13.37
CA ALA A 167 -0.48 7.23 14.35
C ALA A 167 0.21 6.00 13.77
N ALA A 168 -0.08 5.63 12.52
CA ALA A 168 0.58 4.51 11.85
C ALA A 168 2.08 4.76 11.61
N PHE A 169 2.44 5.97 11.18
CA PHE A 169 3.85 6.36 11.00
C PHE A 169 4.60 6.37 12.33
N ASP A 170 3.98 6.83 13.40
CA ASP A 170 4.58 6.81 14.73
C ASP A 170 4.75 5.39 15.27
N ALA A 171 3.78 4.50 15.04
CA ALA A 171 3.88 3.10 15.41
C ALA A 171 5.07 2.40 14.70
N PHE A 172 5.24 2.65 13.39
CA PHE A 172 6.39 2.18 12.61
C PHE A 172 7.71 2.67 13.23
N ARG A 173 7.83 3.99 13.45
CA ARG A 173 9.04 4.61 14.05
C ARG A 173 9.35 4.08 15.46
N GLN A 174 8.34 3.76 16.26
CA GLN A 174 8.51 3.27 17.63
C GLN A 174 9.02 1.83 17.69
N ARG A 175 8.60 0.96 16.78
CA ARG A 175 9.10 -0.43 16.72
C ARG A 175 10.60 -0.48 16.49
N HIS A 176 11.14 0.48 15.74
CA HIS A 176 12.57 0.63 15.53
C HIS A 176 13.36 1.03 16.80
N ARG A 177 12.75 1.70 17.79
CA ARG A 177 13.48 2.12 19.01
C ARG A 177 13.70 0.99 20.02
N ARG A 178 13.00 -0.13 19.93
CA ARG A 178 13.09 -1.22 20.93
C ARG A 178 14.38 -2.04 20.87
N PHE A 179 15.23 -1.88 19.86
CA PHE A 179 16.51 -2.61 19.74
C PHE A 179 17.77 -1.81 20.14
N GLY A 180 17.61 -0.60 20.69
CA GLY A 180 18.73 0.25 21.14
C GLY A 180 18.66 0.75 22.58
N GLY A 181 17.59 0.43 23.32
CA GLY A 181 17.50 0.72 24.75
C GLY A 181 18.13 -0.40 25.56
N LEU A 182 19.46 -0.41 25.66
CA LEU A 182 20.13 -1.04 26.78
C LEU A 182 19.81 -0.18 28.02
N ASP A 183 18.95 -0.68 28.88
CA ASP A 183 19.19 -0.56 30.33
C ASP A 183 20.03 -1.77 30.76
#